data_AF-A0A957NI26-F1
#
_entry.id   AF-A0A957NI26-F1
#
_cell.length_a   1.000
_cell.length_b   1.000
_cell.length_c   1.000
_cell.angle_alpha   90.00
_cell.angle_beta   90.00
_cell.angle_gamma   90.00
#
_symmetry.space_group_name_H-M   'P 1'
#
loop_
_entity.id
_entity.type
_entity.pdbx_description
1 polymer ?
#
loop_
_entity_poly.entity_id
_entity_poly.type
_entity_poly.pdbx_seq_one_letter_code
_entity_poly.pdbx_strand_id
1 'polypeptide(L)' 'MADEDLNRAIVRGVKRRKPTIDIVRVQDIGLRTEDDEVILDYAVASGRIILTHDAKTMPFHAYHRIEKGLSM' A
#
# COMPACT_ATOMS: atom_id res chain seq x y z
N MET A 1 3.15 -1.55 -3.38
CA MET A 1 2.18 -0.49 -3.65
C MET A 1 2.32 0.55 -2.56
N ALA A 2 2.35 1.82 -2.94
CA ALA A 2 2.45 2.93 -2.01
C ALA A 2 1.06 3.45 -1.66
N ASP A 3 0.84 3.56 -0.36
CA ASP A 3 -0.33 4.17 0.26
C ASP A 3 -0.43 5.68 -0.06
N GLU A 4 -1.58 6.31 0.24
CA GLU A 4 -1.90 7.68 -0.14
C GLU A 4 -0.90 8.68 0.46
N ASP A 5 -0.66 8.54 1.76
CA ASP A 5 0.17 9.46 2.54
C ASP A 5 1.66 9.09 2.54
N LEU A 6 2.08 8.10 1.75
CA LEU A 6 3.49 7.77 1.63
C LEU A 6 4.26 8.94 1.02
N ASN A 7 5.33 9.36 1.69
CA ASN A 7 6.13 10.50 1.25
C ASN A 7 6.65 10.29 -0.18
N ARG A 8 6.21 11.17 -1.09
CA ARG A 8 6.55 11.13 -2.52
C ARG A 8 8.06 11.14 -2.80
N ALA A 9 8.86 11.72 -1.90
CA ALA A 9 10.32 11.73 -2.03
C ALA A 9 10.92 10.32 -1.92
N ILE A 10 10.31 9.43 -1.13
CA ILE A 10 10.73 8.03 -1.02
C ILE A 10 10.52 7.31 -2.35
N VAL A 11 9.30 7.35 -2.89
CA VAL A 11 8.97 6.73 -4.19
C VAL A 11 9.88 7.28 -5.29
N ARG A 12 10.08 8.60 -5.33
CA ARG A 12 10.96 9.25 -6.30
C ARG A 12 12.41 8.80 -6.16
N GLY A 13 12.94 8.77 -4.94
CA GLY A 13 14.30 8.35 -4.64
C GLY A 13 14.55 6.89 -5.01
N VAL A 14 13.59 6.01 -4.68
CA VAL A 14 13.66 4.59 -5.02
C VAL A 14 13.62 4.38 -6.53
N LYS A 15 12.69 5.02 -7.27
CA LYS A 15 12.65 4.95 -8.74
C LYS A 15 13.93 5.51 -9.39
N ARG A 16 14.54 6.56 -8.83
CA ARG A 16 15.82 7.09 -9.34
C ARG A 16 16.98 6.10 -9.16
N ARG A 17 17.03 5.38 -8.04
CA ARG A 17 18.08 4.39 -7.76
C ARG A 17 17.85 3.05 -8.47
N LYS A 18 16.60 2.66 -8.66
CA LYS A 18 16.20 1.42 -9.35
C LYS A 18 15.04 1.72 -10.32
N PRO A 19 15.33 2.18 -11.54
CA PRO A 19 14.30 2.58 -12.51
C PRO A 19 13.31 1.48 -12.89
N THR A 20 13.75 0.22 -12.80
CA THR A 20 12.93 -0.96 -13.12
C THR A 20 12.08 -1.46 -11.96
N ILE A 21 12.10 -0.81 -10.80
CA ILE A 21 11.26 -1.22 -9.67
C ILE A 21 9.78 -0.93 -9.95
N ASP A 22 8.95 -1.95 -9.78
CA ASP A 22 7.51 -1.80 -9.93
C ASP A 22 6.88 -1.24 -8.64
N ILE A 23 6.68 0.07 -8.63
CA ILE A 23 5.93 0.78 -7.59
C ILE A 23 4.71 1.44 -8.22
N VAL A 24 3.55 0.89 -7.88
CA VAL A 24 2.21 1.48 -8.06
C VAL A 24 1.85 2.29 -6.83
N ARG A 25 1.21 3.44 -7.03
CA ARG A 25 0.64 4.27 -5.96
C ARG A 25 -0.87 4.17 -6.01
N VAL A 26 -1.56 4.24 -4.86
CA VAL A 26 -3.04 4.31 -4.80
C VAL A 26 -3.61 5.38 -5.74
N GLN A 27 -2.94 6.53 -5.85
CA GLN A 27 -3.39 7.63 -6.71
C GLN A 27 -3.33 7.28 -8.21
N ASP A 28 -2.44 6.37 -8.62
CA ASP A 28 -2.23 6.02 -10.03
C ASP A 28 -3.25 4.98 -10.53
N ILE A 29 -3.97 4.34 -9.61
CA ILE A 29 -4.96 3.28 -9.90
C ILE A 29 -6.38 3.65 -9.48
N GLY A 30 -6.61 4.92 -9.15
CA GLY A 30 -7.94 5.42 -8.81
C GLY A 30 -8.45 5.05 -7.42
N LEU A 31 -7.63 4.47 -6.55
CA LEU A 31 -7.99 4.14 -5.16
C LEU A 31 -7.66 5.29 -4.20
N ARG A 32 -7.75 6.53 -4.68
CA ARG A 32 -7.54 7.70 -3.84
C ARG A 32 -8.75 7.84 -2.92
N THR A 33 -8.55 8.17 -1.64
CA THR A 33 -9.60 8.32 -0.63
C THR A 33 -10.42 7.07 -0.30
N GLU A 34 -10.02 5.90 -0.81
CA GLU A 34 -10.64 4.62 -0.45
C GLU A 34 -10.19 4.19 0.94
N ASP A 35 -11.00 3.38 1.61
CA ASP A 35 -10.70 2.87 2.95
C ASP A 35 -9.49 1.91 2.93
N ASP A 36 -8.77 1.86 4.05
CA ASP A 36 -7.62 0.97 4.28
C ASP A 36 -7.91 -0.50 3.92
N GLU A 37 -9.14 -0.97 4.17
CA GLU A 37 -9.55 -2.35 3.84
C GLU A 37 -9.57 -2.60 2.33
N VAL A 38 -10.09 -1.65 1.55
CA VAL A 38 -10.15 -1.73 0.07
C VAL A 38 -8.73 -1.69 -0.51
N ILE A 39 -7.87 -0.84 0.05
CA ILE A 39 -6.46 -0.74 -0.35
C ILE A 39 -5.73 -2.07 -0.10
N LEU A 40 -5.94 -2.69 1.06
CA LEU A 40 -5.34 -3.99 1.39
C LEU A 40 -5.87 -5.12 0.49
N ASP A 41 -7.17 -5.16 0.22
CA ASP A 41 -7.77 -6.14 -0.69
C ASP A 41 -7.18 -6.05 -2.10
N TYR A 42 -7.04 -4.84 -2.63
CA TYR A 42 -6.41 -4.63 -3.92
C TYR A 42 -4.95 -5.10 -3.92
N ALA A 43 -4.21 -4.82 -2.85
CA ALA A 43 -2.81 -5.21 -2.73
C ALA A 43 -2.66 -6.72 -2.80
N VAL A 44 -3.47 -7.46 -2.03
CA VAL A 44 -3.50 -8.93 -2.02
C VAL A 44 -3.89 -9.47 -3.39
N ALA A 45 -4.99 -8.97 -3.97
CA ALA A 45 -5.46 -9.40 -5.29
C ALA A 45 -4.43 -9.16 -6.40
N SER A 46 -3.61 -8.11 -6.24
CA SER A 46 -2.56 -7.73 -7.19
C SER A 46 -1.19 -8.37 -6.90
N GLY A 47 -1.07 -9.17 -5.82
CA GLY A 47 0.21 -9.74 -5.38
C GLY A 47 1.23 -8.68 -4.96
N ARG A 48 0.78 -7.60 -4.31
CA ARG A 48 1.59 -6.43 -3.95
C ARG A 48 1.69 -6.26 -2.45
N ILE A 49 2.90 -5.93 -1.99
CA ILE A 49 3.14 -5.48 -0.61
C ILE A 49 2.71 -4.02 -0.46
N ILE A 50 2.01 -3.67 0.62
CA ILE A 50 1.68 -2.27 0.97
C ILE A 50 2.87 -1.58 1.66
N LEU A 51 3.14 -0.35 1.24
CA LEU A 51 4.09 0.58 1.85
C LEU A 51 3.30 1.77 2.37
N THR A 52 3.25 1.94 3.69
CA THR A 52 2.51 3.01 4.36
C THR A 52 3.37 3.70 5.42
N HIS A 53 3.01 4.95 5.74
CA HIS A 53 3.50 5.68 6.90
C HIS A 53 2.52 5.65 8.08
N ASP A 54 1.29 5.19 7.87
CA ASP A 54 0.30 5.11 8.93
C ASP A 54 0.66 3.96 9.88
N ALA A 55 1.41 4.28 10.93
CA ALA A 55 1.74 3.32 11.98
C ALA A 55 0.59 3.13 13.00
N LYS A 56 -0.50 3.89 12.87
CA LYS A 56 -1.60 3.96 13.84
C LYS A 56 -2.78 3.08 13.43
N THR A 57 -3.25 3.17 12.18
CA THR A 57 -4.43 2.42 11.69
C THR A 57 -4.02 1.19 10.89
N MET A 58 -2.97 1.27 10.07
CA MET A 58 -2.65 0.16 9.17
C MET A 58 -2.29 -1.15 9.86
N PRO A 59 -1.53 -1.15 10.99
CA PRO A 59 -1.32 -2.38 11.73
C PRO A 59 -2.63 -3.00 12.23
N PHE A 60 -3.59 -2.18 12.68
CA PHE A 60 -4.89 -2.67 13.12
C PHE A 60 -5.65 -3.37 11.98
N HIS A 61 -5.74 -2.74 10.79
CA HIS A 61 -6.39 -3.36 9.65
C HIS A 61 -5.67 -4.63 9.17
N ALA A 62 -4.34 -4.65 9.19
CA ALA A 62 -3.55 -5.83 8.86
C ALA A 62 -3.81 -7.00 9.83
N TYR A 63 -3.79 -6.75 11.14
CA TYR A 63 -4.08 -7.79 12.14
C TYR A 63 -5.53 -8.29 12.05
N HIS A 64 -6.49 -7.38 11.87
CA HIS A 64 -7.89 -7.73 11.70
C HIS A 64 -8.13 -8.66 10.49
N ARG A 65 -7.37 -8.49 9.40
CA ARG A 65 -7.38 -9.42 8.27
C ARG A 65 -6.86 -10.81 8.65
N ILE A 66 -5.71 -10.86 9.34
CA ILE A 66 -5.10 -12.11 9.80
C ILE A 66 -6.05 -12.86 10.75
N GLU A 67 -6.68 -12.15 11.68
CA GLU A 67 -7.68 -12.71 12.61
C GLU A 67 -8.89 -13.31 11.89
N LYS A 68 -9.28 -12.72 10.75
CA LYS A 68 -10.32 -13.25 9.85
C LYS A 68 -9.84 -14.38 8.94
N GLY A 69 -8.57 -14.78 9.02
CA GLY A 69 -7.96 -15.79 8.14
C GLY A 69 -7.73 -15.29 6.70
N LEU A 70 -7.72 -13.98 6.48
CA LEU A 70 -7.43 -13.36 5.19
C LEU A 70 -5.91 -13.19 4.99
N SER A 71 -5.48 -13.23 3.74
CA SER A 71 -4.07 -13.02 3.37
C SER A 71 -3.64 -11.55 3.53
N MET A 72 -2.32 -11.39 3.72
CA MET A 72 -1.58 -10.12 3.68
C MET A 72 -0.66 -10.04 2.46
#